data_AF-A0A966Z7K1-F1
#
_entry.id   AF-A0A966Z7K1-F1
#
_cell.length_a   1.000
_cell.length_b   1.000
_cell.length_c   1.000
_cell.angle_alpha   90.00
_cell.angle_beta   90.00
_cell.angle_gamma   90.00
#
_symmetry.space_group_name_H-M   'P 1'
#
loop_
_entity.id
_entity.type
_entity.pdbx_description
1 polymer ?
#
loop_
_entity_poly.entity_id
_entity_poly.type
_entity_poly.pdbx_seq_one_letter_code
_entity_poly.pdbx_strand_id
1 'polypeptide(L)'
;MNRRALSQPSSPKPCNSNLDAAPESNRCAASGSYLISHSDVREGCTPVQVPQQLFGPDPNKINILPRGAYRAMGFCMFAALRPLATVFLALSPALLTPAFAGQEFLREAAETNVNQRYLIESVSVAGVQVSEAKIPSGLRQSLRALVGARCDMAVLDELASQLRRELHLRAATEKLTKGSQPDRIRVNFDVVAKERQFEVSVPKFLYHSSQGWTGEVDATTRARGNSLRMGIVSNGDDLTERFTGYSARYENSQLSAGRLRLAVGLEDFHQQWNQSTRSAVTPDSGLDLYRSRRNLAPEASFSITKNLSVSGGLSLQTTESENRLIGNRASNAITAGARWVGRGLDFRYTLRAGLRSLGSDYGYSRHGISARYAAKSGRQTLSEEFQAGTAAGDAPLFERFILGSSSTLRGWNRYAVDPLGGTKMAHNSLTWGYQIGEGTVETFYDSGSLWTSGSSLPDRKTKIRHSVGAGFRQGIFLLTVAFPVVEGRVTPVFMAGMNY
;
A
#
# COMPACT_ATOMS: atom_id res chain seq x y z
N MET A 1 -3.30 -0.98 -71.32
CA MET A 1 -3.69 -1.84 -72.46
C MET A 1 -2.57 -2.83 -72.74
N ASN A 2 -2.91 -4.08 -73.05
CA ASN A 2 -2.05 -5.17 -73.53
C ASN A 2 -0.82 -5.63 -72.70
N ARG A 3 -0.33 -6.88 -72.85
CA ARG A 3 -0.97 -8.22 -72.76
C ARG A 3 0.13 -9.30 -72.95
N ARG A 4 -0.11 -10.50 -72.39
CA ARG A 4 0.59 -11.80 -72.57
C ARG A 4 1.84 -12.06 -71.70
N ALA A 5 2.17 -13.30 -71.33
CA ALA A 5 1.40 -14.53 -70.98
C ALA A 5 2.40 -15.69 -70.69
N LEU A 6 1.90 -16.82 -70.16
CA LEU A 6 2.57 -18.13 -69.98
C LEU A 6 3.52 -18.22 -68.76
N SER A 7 3.58 -19.32 -67.98
CA SER A 7 2.73 -20.52 -67.89
C SER A 7 2.98 -21.33 -66.60
N GLN A 8 1.94 -21.96 -66.05
CA GLN A 8 2.00 -23.12 -65.12
C GLN A 8 2.39 -24.42 -65.88
N PRO A 9 2.59 -25.62 -65.27
CA PRO A 9 2.22 -26.12 -63.92
C PRO A 9 3.45 -26.67 -63.13
N SER A 10 3.42 -27.54 -62.10
CA SER A 10 2.37 -28.41 -61.50
C SER A 10 2.67 -28.77 -60.01
N SER A 11 1.92 -29.70 -59.43
CA SER A 11 2.30 -30.49 -58.23
C SER A 11 1.79 -31.94 -58.37
N PRO A 12 2.51 -32.92 -57.83
CA PRO A 12 1.81 -34.04 -57.20
C PRO A 12 2.39 -34.52 -55.84
N LYS A 13 1.42 -35.00 -55.06
CA LYS A 13 1.32 -35.74 -53.78
C LYS A 13 2.40 -36.82 -53.40
N PRO A 14 2.33 -37.39 -52.17
CA PRO A 14 3.49 -37.85 -51.42
C PRO A 14 3.78 -39.37 -51.46
N CYS A 15 4.94 -39.77 -50.95
CA CYS A 15 5.28 -41.16 -50.64
C CYS A 15 5.22 -41.43 -49.12
N ASN A 16 4.40 -42.40 -48.72
CA ASN A 16 4.58 -43.17 -47.48
C ASN A 16 5.34 -44.47 -47.83
N SER A 17 6.25 -44.91 -46.97
CA SER A 17 6.70 -46.30 -46.94
C SER A 17 7.20 -46.66 -45.54
N ASN A 18 6.43 -47.51 -44.85
CA ASN A 18 6.90 -48.24 -43.67
C ASN A 18 8.03 -49.20 -44.10
N LEU A 19 8.94 -49.51 -43.17
CA LEU A 19 9.61 -50.81 -43.15
C LEU A 19 10.11 -51.13 -41.73
N ASP A 20 9.66 -52.26 -41.21
CA ASP A 20 9.97 -52.78 -39.88
C ASP A 20 11.36 -53.43 -39.82
N ALA A 21 12.02 -53.36 -38.65
CA ALA A 21 13.00 -54.35 -38.19
C ALA A 21 13.30 -54.24 -36.69
N ALA A 22 12.69 -55.13 -35.89
CA ALA A 22 13.24 -55.68 -34.65
C ALA A 22 13.81 -57.10 -34.98
N PRO A 23 14.45 -57.90 -34.10
CA PRO A 23 14.52 -57.88 -32.61
C PRO A 23 16.02 -57.94 -32.10
N GLU A 24 16.45 -58.26 -30.86
CA GLU A 24 15.97 -59.11 -29.75
C GLU A 24 16.50 -58.69 -28.35
N SER A 25 15.81 -59.18 -27.30
CA SER A 25 16.25 -59.63 -25.94
C SER A 25 17.46 -58.97 -25.21
N ASN A 26 17.41 -58.65 -23.91
CA ASN A 26 17.19 -59.61 -22.80
C ASN A 26 17.03 -58.95 -21.39
N ARG A 27 16.20 -59.59 -20.55
CA ARG A 27 16.33 -59.84 -19.08
C ARG A 27 16.25 -58.72 -18.00
N CYS A 28 15.14 -58.81 -17.26
CA CYS A 28 15.04 -59.17 -15.83
C CYS A 28 15.06 -58.14 -14.68
N ALA A 29 14.25 -58.51 -13.67
CA ALA A 29 14.08 -58.01 -12.30
C ALA A 29 13.17 -56.76 -12.12
N ALA A 30 12.28 -56.64 -11.14
CA ALA A 30 11.49 -57.53 -10.25
C ALA A 30 11.00 -56.64 -9.07
N SER A 31 9.89 -57.03 -8.41
CA SER A 31 9.21 -56.31 -7.31
C SER A 31 8.50 -55.00 -7.72
N GLY A 32 7.39 -54.59 -7.10
CA GLY A 32 6.63 -55.25 -6.04
C GLY A 32 5.21 -54.65 -5.92
N SER A 33 4.26 -55.48 -5.50
CA SER A 33 2.83 -55.16 -5.40
C SER A 33 2.50 -54.16 -4.29
N TYR A 34 1.47 -53.34 -4.47
CA TYR A 34 0.47 -53.06 -3.42
C TYR A 34 -0.86 -52.61 -4.05
N LEU A 35 -1.87 -53.49 -3.98
CA LEU A 35 -3.27 -53.18 -4.22
C LEU A 35 -3.96 -53.13 -2.86
N ILE A 36 -4.60 -52.01 -2.52
CA ILE A 36 -5.48 -51.94 -1.35
C ILE A 36 -6.90 -51.65 -1.86
N SER A 37 -7.75 -52.66 -1.73
CA SER A 37 -9.20 -52.56 -1.89
C SER A 37 -9.81 -52.23 -0.53
N HIS A 38 -10.78 -51.32 -0.49
CA HIS A 38 -11.67 -51.18 0.66
C HIS A 38 -13.11 -50.92 0.23
N SER A 39 -13.85 -52.02 0.11
CA SER A 39 -15.19 -52.27 0.68
C SER A 39 -16.17 -51.12 0.82
N ASP A 40 -17.34 -51.29 0.19
CA ASP A 40 -18.60 -50.59 0.48
C ASP A 40 -18.93 -50.46 1.97
N VAL A 41 -19.45 -49.29 2.36
CA VAL A 41 -20.32 -49.14 3.53
C VAL A 41 -21.61 -48.46 3.08
N ARG A 42 -22.71 -49.22 3.10
CA ARG A 42 -24.07 -48.69 2.94
C ARG A 42 -24.62 -48.32 4.31
N GLU A 43 -24.85 -47.03 4.54
CA GLU A 43 -25.75 -46.59 5.61
C GLU A 43 -26.94 -45.85 4.99
N GLY A 44 -28.14 -46.40 5.21
CA GLY A 44 -29.39 -45.78 4.81
C GLY A 44 -30.01 -45.04 5.98
N CYS A 45 -30.21 -43.73 5.84
CA CYS A 45 -30.97 -42.92 6.78
C CYS A 45 -32.20 -42.32 6.07
N THR A 46 -33.38 -42.75 6.49
CA THR A 46 -34.67 -42.20 6.06
C THR A 46 -34.88 -40.78 6.57
N PRO A 47 -35.41 -39.83 5.78
CA PRO A 47 -35.71 -38.49 6.25
C PRO A 47 -36.93 -38.49 7.19
N VAL A 48 -36.75 -37.96 8.39
CA VAL A 48 -37.85 -37.69 9.34
C VAL A 48 -38.65 -36.49 8.84
N GLN A 49 -39.98 -36.66 8.71
CA GLN A 49 -40.88 -35.56 8.40
C GLN A 49 -41.07 -34.67 9.64
N VAL A 50 -40.85 -33.36 9.48
CA VAL A 50 -41.20 -32.34 10.49
C VAL A 50 -42.46 -31.61 10.03
N PRO A 51 -43.51 -31.49 10.87
CA PRO A 51 -44.75 -30.83 10.48
C PRO A 51 -44.55 -29.32 10.30
N GLN A 52 -44.99 -28.78 9.16
CA GLN A 52 -45.14 -27.33 8.97
C GLN A 52 -46.35 -26.84 9.76
N GLN A 53 -46.14 -26.09 10.85
CA GLN A 53 -47.20 -25.29 11.47
C GLN A 53 -47.21 -23.87 10.90
N LEU A 54 -48.39 -23.44 10.47
CA LEU A 54 -48.65 -22.12 9.92
C LEU A 54 -48.53 -21.05 11.01
N PHE A 55 -47.78 -19.98 10.72
CA PHE A 55 -48.01 -18.66 11.30
C PHE A 55 -48.06 -17.63 10.16
N GLY A 56 -49.27 -17.34 9.69
CA GLY A 56 -49.53 -16.22 8.79
C GLY A 56 -49.89 -14.96 9.59
N PRO A 57 -49.26 -13.79 9.35
CA PRO A 57 -49.67 -12.55 9.98
C PRO A 57 -50.93 -11.96 9.32
N ASP A 58 -51.83 -11.46 10.16
CA ASP A 58 -53.14 -10.90 9.85
C ASP A 58 -53.06 -9.59 9.02
N PRO A 59 -53.68 -9.51 7.82
CA PRO A 59 -53.48 -8.40 6.89
C PRO A 59 -54.42 -7.19 7.12
N ASN A 60 -54.88 -6.92 8.35
CA ASN A 60 -55.80 -5.82 8.65
C ASN A 60 -55.43 -5.01 9.89
N LYS A 61 -54.40 -4.14 9.77
CA LYS A 61 -54.24 -2.88 10.51
C LYS A 61 -53.01 -2.11 9.99
N ILE A 62 -53.24 -0.96 9.35
CA ILE A 62 -52.52 0.32 9.54
C ILE A 62 -53.30 1.36 8.75
N ASN A 63 -53.81 2.37 9.45
CA ASN A 63 -54.48 3.52 8.86
C ASN A 63 -53.56 4.73 8.93
N ILE A 64 -53.41 5.42 7.79
CA ILE A 64 -53.32 6.89 7.65
C ILE A 64 -52.18 7.62 8.40
N LEU A 65 -51.26 8.24 7.65
CA LEU A 65 -50.90 9.68 7.71
C LEU A 65 -49.91 10.03 6.55
N PRO A 66 -49.59 11.31 6.24
CA PRO A 66 -49.91 11.82 4.90
C PRO A 66 -48.74 11.95 3.90
N ARG A 67 -49.13 12.18 2.65
CA ARG A 67 -48.27 12.52 1.50
C ARG A 67 -47.49 13.82 1.74
N GLY A 68 -46.16 13.73 1.80
CA GLY A 68 -45.24 14.84 1.56
C GLY A 68 -44.63 14.73 0.16
N ALA A 69 -44.95 15.65 -0.75
CA ALA A 69 -44.45 15.62 -2.12
C ALA A 69 -43.06 16.26 -2.21
N TYR A 70 -42.05 15.49 -2.66
CA TYR A 70 -40.78 16.05 -3.13
C TYR A 70 -40.56 15.74 -4.60
N ARG A 71 -40.29 16.80 -5.37
CA ARG A 71 -40.14 16.76 -6.82
C ARG A 71 -38.84 16.06 -7.21
N ALA A 72 -38.91 15.24 -8.25
CA ALA A 72 -37.72 14.84 -8.98
C ALA A 72 -37.08 16.08 -9.65
N MET A 73 -35.77 16.25 -9.49
CA MET A 73 -34.93 16.99 -10.42
C MET A 73 -33.77 16.09 -10.80
N GLY A 74 -33.85 15.51 -12.00
CA GLY A 74 -32.69 14.89 -12.64
C GLY A 74 -31.75 15.98 -13.15
N PHE A 75 -30.45 15.79 -12.96
CA PHE A 75 -29.43 16.62 -13.61
C PHE A 75 -28.63 15.76 -14.59
N CYS A 76 -28.88 15.99 -15.87
CA CYS A 76 -28.04 15.51 -16.95
C CYS A 76 -26.78 16.38 -17.09
N MET A 77 -25.63 15.71 -17.09
CA MET A 77 -24.48 15.89 -17.99
C MET A 77 -24.06 17.28 -18.53
N PHE A 78 -22.76 17.55 -18.34
CA PHE A 78 -21.80 18.21 -19.25
C PHE A 78 -22.18 19.52 -19.96
N ALA A 79 -21.49 20.61 -19.57
CA ALA A 79 -20.89 21.57 -20.51
C ALA A 79 -19.81 22.47 -19.84
N ALA A 80 -18.91 23.02 -20.66
CA ALA A 80 -18.07 24.21 -20.41
C ALA A 80 -17.01 24.18 -19.28
N LEU A 81 -15.88 23.51 -19.57
CA LEU A 81 -14.57 23.90 -19.00
C LEU A 81 -13.99 25.09 -19.80
N ARG A 82 -13.73 26.22 -19.13
CA ARG A 82 -12.82 27.28 -19.61
C ARG A 82 -11.96 27.80 -18.44
N PRO A 83 -10.75 28.33 -18.71
CA PRO A 83 -9.68 28.36 -17.71
C PRO A 83 -9.71 29.58 -16.80
N LEU A 84 -9.60 29.34 -15.49
CA LEU A 84 -9.22 30.37 -14.51
C LEU A 84 -7.70 30.45 -14.38
N ALA A 85 -7.09 31.13 -15.36
CA ALA A 85 -5.79 31.77 -15.20
C ALA A 85 -6.00 33.29 -15.01
N THR A 86 -4.97 33.97 -14.50
CA THR A 86 -4.93 35.43 -14.20
C THR A 86 -6.00 35.98 -13.24
N VAL A 87 -5.57 36.27 -12.00
CA VAL A 87 -5.65 37.57 -11.29
C VAL A 87 -5.21 37.32 -9.85
N PHE A 88 -4.01 37.78 -9.48
CA PHE A 88 -3.62 38.28 -8.15
C PHE A 88 -2.14 38.70 -8.21
N LEU A 89 -1.88 39.89 -8.75
CA LEU A 89 -0.54 40.45 -8.88
C LEU A 89 -0.59 41.97 -8.72
N ALA A 90 -0.97 42.43 -7.52
CA ALA A 90 -0.87 43.82 -7.08
C ALA A 90 -1.12 43.91 -5.56
N LEU A 91 -0.06 43.82 -4.75
CA LEU A 91 -0.03 44.34 -3.37
C LEU A 91 1.41 44.56 -2.91
N SER A 92 1.83 45.83 -3.03
CA SER A 92 2.87 46.59 -2.34
C SER A 92 4.15 45.90 -1.81
N PRO A 93 5.34 46.27 -2.32
CA PRO A 93 6.63 45.95 -1.72
C PRO A 93 7.04 47.00 -0.67
N ALA A 94 6.55 46.87 0.56
CA ALA A 94 7.03 47.66 1.70
C ALA A 94 6.77 46.93 3.03
N LEU A 95 7.81 46.27 3.56
CA LEU A 95 8.03 45.82 4.97
C LEU A 95 9.06 44.66 5.01
N LEU A 96 10.28 44.89 4.52
CA LEU A 96 11.41 43.96 4.68
C LEU A 96 12.73 44.73 4.89
N THR A 97 12.93 45.18 6.12
CA THR A 97 14.23 45.57 6.70
C THR A 97 14.24 45.16 8.18
N PRO A 98 15.42 44.96 8.79
CA PRO A 98 15.65 43.72 9.54
C PRO A 98 15.43 43.82 11.05
N ALA A 99 15.05 42.69 11.64
CA ALA A 99 15.09 42.47 13.08
C ALA A 99 16.53 42.23 13.60
N PHE A 100 17.38 43.25 13.53
CA PHE A 100 18.66 43.31 14.27
C PHE A 100 18.49 44.15 15.53
N ALA A 101 17.74 43.61 16.51
CA ALA A 101 17.53 44.22 17.83
C ALA A 101 17.52 43.18 18.97
N GLY A 102 18.18 42.02 18.75
CA GLY A 102 18.14 40.88 19.67
C GLY A 102 19.46 40.48 20.33
N GLN A 103 20.59 41.11 19.98
CA GLN A 103 21.92 40.70 20.48
C GLN A 103 22.46 41.54 21.64
N GLU A 104 22.08 42.82 21.79
CA GLU A 104 22.56 43.62 22.93
C GLU A 104 21.85 43.25 24.25
N PHE A 105 20.52 43.02 24.22
CA PHE A 105 19.77 42.64 25.41
C PHE A 105 20.20 41.28 26.00
N LEU A 106 20.64 40.34 25.16
CA LEU A 106 21.23 39.07 25.61
C LEU A 106 22.63 39.24 26.22
N ARG A 107 23.35 40.31 25.86
CA ARG A 107 24.68 40.62 26.39
C ARG A 107 24.61 41.31 27.74
N GLU A 108 23.66 42.24 27.93
CA GLU A 108 23.41 42.90 29.22
C GLU A 108 22.89 41.92 30.29
N ALA A 109 22.07 40.93 29.89
CA ALA A 109 21.66 39.83 30.76
C ALA A 109 22.80 38.85 31.13
N ALA A 110 23.88 38.79 30.34
CA ALA A 110 25.04 37.95 30.65
C ALA A 110 25.94 38.55 31.74
N GLU A 111 25.94 39.88 31.90
CA GLU A 111 26.76 40.59 32.90
C GLU A 111 26.17 40.55 34.32
N THR A 112 24.90 40.14 34.46
CA THR A 112 24.25 39.82 35.75
C THR A 112 24.18 38.33 36.06
N ASN A 113 25.03 37.52 35.40
CA ASN A 113 25.06 36.07 35.60
C ASN A 113 25.66 35.67 36.95
N VAL A 114 24.79 35.51 37.95
CA VAL A 114 25.07 35.06 39.33
C VAL A 114 25.94 33.78 39.37
N ASN A 115 25.88 32.94 38.32
CA ASN A 115 26.58 31.66 38.29
C ASN A 115 28.10 31.77 38.09
N GLN A 116 28.63 32.90 37.60
CA GLN A 116 30.09 33.09 37.40
C GLN A 116 30.91 32.99 38.69
N ARG A 117 30.26 33.05 39.87
CA ARG A 117 30.89 32.90 41.18
C ARG A 117 31.23 31.45 41.54
N TYR A 118 30.62 30.46 40.86
CA TYR A 118 30.81 29.04 41.19
C TYR A 118 31.93 28.40 40.35
N LEU A 119 32.62 27.45 40.96
CA LEU A 119 33.59 26.58 40.30
C LEU A 119 32.92 25.29 39.82
N ILE A 120 33.30 24.82 38.64
CA ILE A 120 32.80 23.55 38.09
C ILE A 120 33.53 22.38 38.77
N GLU A 121 32.81 21.58 39.55
CA GLU A 121 33.31 20.38 40.24
C GLU A 121 33.48 19.19 39.29
N SER A 122 32.51 19.00 38.40
CA SER A 122 32.49 17.89 37.45
C SER A 122 31.64 18.23 36.23
N VAL A 123 32.06 17.73 35.08
CA VAL A 123 31.27 17.76 33.85
C VAL A 123 30.90 16.33 33.47
N SER A 124 29.62 16.06 33.23
CA SER A 124 29.14 14.78 32.72
C SER A 124 28.34 14.98 31.43
N VAL A 125 28.29 13.94 30.59
CA VAL A 125 27.45 13.89 29.39
C VAL A 125 26.46 12.75 29.61
N ALA A 126 25.18 13.10 29.79
CA ALA A 126 24.10 12.17 30.11
C ALA A 126 23.17 12.03 28.90
N GLY A 127 22.85 10.80 28.52
CA GLY A 127 21.98 10.52 27.38
C GLY A 127 22.08 9.07 26.93
N VAL A 128 21.03 8.58 26.26
CA VAL A 128 20.71 7.14 26.20
C VAL A 128 21.80 6.24 25.58
N GLN A 129 22.73 6.74 24.75
CA GLN A 129 23.74 5.90 24.07
C GLN A 129 25.16 6.50 23.87
N VAL A 130 25.52 7.62 24.51
CA VAL A 130 26.85 8.23 24.37
C VAL A 130 27.77 7.81 25.52
N SER A 131 28.50 6.71 25.34
CA SER A 131 29.63 6.36 26.22
C SER A 131 30.78 7.37 26.04
N GLU A 132 31.46 7.78 27.12
CA GLU A 132 32.58 8.75 27.08
C GLU A 132 33.69 8.34 26.08
N ALA A 133 33.87 7.04 25.84
CA ALA A 133 34.77 6.47 24.84
C ALA A 133 34.46 6.91 23.39
N LYS A 134 33.19 7.18 23.04
CA LYS A 134 32.75 7.62 21.71
C LYS A 134 32.93 9.13 21.48
N ILE A 135 33.28 9.89 22.52
CA ILE A 135 33.53 11.33 22.41
C ILE A 135 34.90 11.56 21.74
N PRO A 136 35.00 12.43 20.71
CA PRO A 136 36.28 12.81 20.11
C PRO A 136 37.29 13.30 21.16
N SER A 137 38.58 12.99 20.97
CA SER A 137 39.63 13.31 21.95
C SER A 137 39.72 14.80 22.28
N GLY A 138 39.63 15.67 21.27
CA GLY A 138 39.62 17.13 21.46
C GLY A 138 38.42 17.59 22.31
N LEU A 139 37.21 17.12 22.00
CA LEU A 139 36.01 17.46 22.76
C LEU A 139 36.07 16.94 24.21
N ARG A 140 36.64 15.74 24.41
CA ARG A 140 36.91 15.19 25.75
C ARG A 140 37.92 16.03 26.52
N GLN A 141 38.93 16.58 25.85
CA GLN A 141 39.89 17.50 26.46
C GLN A 141 39.22 18.83 26.86
N SER A 142 38.38 19.41 26.00
CA SER A 142 37.60 20.61 26.34
C SER A 142 36.63 20.39 27.51
N LEU A 143 35.92 19.26 27.54
CA LEU A 143 35.05 18.86 28.67
C LEU A 143 35.83 18.74 29.99
N ARG A 144 37.08 18.24 29.95
CA ARG A 144 37.95 18.12 31.13
C ARG A 144 38.56 19.46 31.55
N ALA A 145 38.88 20.34 30.60
CA ALA A 145 39.43 21.67 30.88
C ALA A 145 38.44 22.59 31.62
N LEU A 146 37.14 22.31 31.57
CA LEU A 146 36.12 23.01 32.36
C LEU A 146 36.16 22.63 33.85
N VAL A 147 36.70 21.47 34.23
CA VAL A 147 36.74 21.06 35.64
C VAL A 147 37.76 21.91 36.40
N GLY A 148 37.28 22.60 37.44
CA GLY A 148 38.05 23.59 38.21
C GLY A 148 38.00 25.02 37.63
N ALA A 149 37.41 25.23 36.45
CA ALA A 149 37.17 26.57 35.90
C ALA A 149 35.96 27.25 36.58
N ARG A 150 35.88 28.58 36.46
CA ARG A 150 34.65 29.33 36.79
C ARG A 150 33.57 29.05 35.74
N CYS A 151 32.32 29.03 36.16
CA CYS A 151 31.20 28.78 35.26
C CYS A 151 30.95 29.95 34.30
N ASP A 152 31.35 29.80 33.04
CA ASP A 152 30.97 30.69 31.94
C ASP A 152 29.93 30.02 31.04
N MET A 153 28.72 30.58 30.98
CA MET A 153 27.63 30.05 30.16
C MET A 153 27.93 30.14 28.65
N ALA A 154 28.68 31.14 28.20
CA ALA A 154 29.01 31.27 26.77
C ALA A 154 29.89 30.10 26.29
N VAL A 155 30.85 29.68 27.13
CA VAL A 155 31.70 28.51 26.86
C VAL A 155 30.91 27.21 26.92
N LEU A 156 29.94 27.09 27.83
CA LEU A 156 29.05 25.92 27.88
C LEU A 156 28.13 25.82 26.65
N ASP A 157 27.57 26.94 26.17
CA ASP A 157 26.76 27.02 24.95
C ASP A 157 27.56 26.68 23.68
N GLU A 158 28.80 27.18 23.59
CA GLU A 158 29.72 26.82 22.50
C GLU A 158 30.04 25.32 22.52
N LEU A 159 30.30 24.76 23.71
CA LEU A 159 30.58 23.33 23.86
C LEU A 159 29.34 22.47 23.57
N ALA A 160 28.14 22.87 23.98
CA ALA A 160 26.88 22.22 23.62
C ALA A 160 26.68 22.23 22.10
N SER A 161 26.98 23.36 21.46
CA SER A 161 26.96 23.51 20.01
C SER A 161 27.99 22.62 19.31
N GLN A 162 29.20 22.48 19.88
CA GLN A 162 30.25 21.60 19.35
C GLN A 162 29.89 20.12 19.53
N LEU A 163 29.45 19.70 20.72
CA LEU A 163 28.84 18.38 21.01
C LEU A 163 27.77 18.03 19.97
N ARG A 164 26.85 18.96 19.70
CA ARG A 164 25.77 18.77 18.73
C ARG A 164 26.27 18.60 17.30
N ARG A 165 27.30 19.36 16.88
CA ARG A 165 27.92 19.27 15.55
C ARG A 165 28.68 17.94 15.38
N GLU A 166 29.61 17.64 16.28
CA GLU A 166 30.52 16.49 16.18
C GLU A 166 29.83 15.15 16.41
N LEU A 167 29.01 15.03 17.46
CA LEU A 167 28.27 13.80 17.78
C LEU A 167 26.95 13.69 17.01
N HIS A 168 26.66 14.63 16.10
CA HIS A 168 25.47 14.69 15.26
C HIS A 168 24.14 14.60 16.04
N LEU A 169 24.06 15.22 17.21
CA LEU A 169 22.92 15.12 18.13
C LEU A 169 21.70 15.92 17.63
N ARG A 170 20.48 15.54 18.06
CA ARG A 170 19.26 16.32 17.86
C ARG A 170 19.31 17.60 18.68
N ALA A 171 19.68 17.46 19.95
CA ALA A 171 19.91 18.53 20.91
C ALA A 171 21.03 18.11 21.89
N ALA A 172 21.73 19.11 22.41
CA ALA A 172 22.56 19.00 23.60
C ALA A 172 22.15 20.21 24.46
N THR A 173 21.85 19.97 25.74
CA THR A 173 21.39 21.01 26.67
C THR A 173 22.07 20.83 28.01
N GLU A 174 22.79 21.84 28.45
CA GLU A 174 23.45 21.90 29.74
C GLU A 174 22.44 22.05 30.88
N LYS A 175 22.59 21.23 31.92
CA LYS A 175 21.84 21.30 33.17
C LYS A 175 22.84 21.51 34.30
N LEU A 176 22.79 22.69 34.91
CA LEU A 176 23.55 23.00 36.10
C LEU A 176 22.87 22.36 37.32
N THR A 177 23.66 21.67 38.14
CA THR A 177 23.21 21.07 39.40
C THR A 177 24.16 21.47 40.53
N LYS A 178 23.67 21.49 41.77
CA LYS A 178 24.51 21.86 42.93
C LYS A 178 25.61 20.82 43.14
N GLY A 179 26.82 21.31 43.44
CA GLY A 179 27.96 20.47 43.77
C GLY A 179 27.93 19.94 45.20
N SER A 180 29.00 19.24 45.58
CA SER A 180 29.24 18.76 46.94
C SER A 180 29.61 19.87 47.93
N GLN A 181 30.07 21.02 47.43
CA GLN A 181 30.42 22.21 48.23
C GLN A 181 29.57 23.42 47.80
N PRO A 182 29.28 24.39 48.69
CA PRO A 182 28.36 25.50 48.39
C PRO A 182 28.82 26.44 47.26
N ASP A 183 30.13 26.50 47.01
CA ASP A 183 30.80 27.28 45.98
C ASP A 183 30.99 26.50 44.65
N ARG A 184 30.46 25.27 44.58
CA ARG A 184 30.66 24.37 43.44
C ARG A 184 29.37 23.95 42.75
N ILE A 185 29.46 23.72 41.44
CA ILE A 185 28.38 23.22 40.59
C ILE A 185 28.84 22.05 39.72
N ARG A 186 27.90 21.23 39.28
CA ARG A 186 28.11 20.12 38.35
C ARG A 186 27.34 20.38 37.07
N VAL A 187 28.03 20.30 35.94
CA VAL A 187 27.45 20.53 34.61
C VAL A 187 27.11 19.19 33.98
N ASN A 188 25.84 18.96 33.68
CA ASN A 188 25.38 17.74 33.02
C ASN A 188 24.84 18.10 31.63
N PHE A 189 25.54 17.73 30.56
CA PHE A 189 25.05 17.88 29.19
C PHE A 189 24.05 16.75 28.88
N ASP A 190 22.77 17.08 28.85
CA ASP A 190 21.69 16.19 28.43
C ASP A 190 21.67 16.12 26.89
N VAL A 191 22.06 14.97 26.34
CA VAL A 191 22.26 14.77 24.90
C VAL A 191 21.21 13.86 24.30
N VAL A 192 20.37 14.45 23.44
CA VAL A 192 19.37 13.71 22.67
C VAL A 192 20.00 13.31 21.34
N ALA A 193 20.30 12.02 21.17
CA ALA A 193 20.82 11.49 19.91
C ALA A 193 19.87 11.81 18.74
N LYS A 194 20.43 12.10 17.57
CA LYS A 194 19.63 12.20 16.34
C LYS A 194 19.33 10.80 15.86
N GLU A 195 18.20 10.26 16.31
CA GLU A 195 17.73 8.93 15.93
C GLU A 195 17.86 8.72 14.43
N ARG A 196 18.75 7.79 14.03
CA ARG A 196 18.57 7.07 12.78
C ARG A 196 17.38 6.17 13.04
N GLN A 197 16.19 6.62 12.64
CA GLN A 197 14.96 5.87 12.84
C GLN A 197 14.99 4.67 11.90
N PHE A 198 15.49 3.56 12.45
CA PHE A 198 15.32 2.22 11.90
C PHE A 198 14.03 1.66 12.48
N GLU A 199 13.05 1.45 11.61
CA GLU A 199 11.70 1.03 11.93
C GLU A 199 11.44 -0.27 11.17
N VAL A 200 11.23 -1.38 11.89
CA VAL A 200 10.71 -2.61 11.30
C VAL A 200 9.19 -2.57 11.48
N SER A 201 8.47 -2.74 10.38
CA SER A 201 7.00 -2.79 10.36
C SER A 201 6.53 -4.05 9.66
N VAL A 202 5.34 -4.51 10.04
CA VAL A 202 4.63 -5.61 9.37
C VAL A 202 3.38 -4.98 8.78
N PRO A 203 3.40 -4.45 7.53
CA PRO A 203 2.28 -3.71 6.97
C PRO A 203 1.01 -4.57 6.85
N LYS A 204 1.18 -5.87 6.59
CA LYS A 204 0.09 -6.81 6.39
C LYS A 204 0.53 -8.19 6.85
N PHE A 205 -0.17 -8.80 7.79
CA PHE A 205 -0.07 -10.23 8.06
C PHE A 205 -1.49 -10.77 8.23
N LEU A 206 -1.88 -11.72 7.39
CA LEU A 206 -3.28 -12.08 7.20
C LEU A 206 -3.42 -13.56 6.88
N TYR A 207 -4.36 -14.21 7.55
CA TYR A 207 -4.97 -15.46 7.15
C TYR A 207 -6.38 -15.21 6.61
N HIS A 208 -6.70 -15.77 5.45
CA HIS A 208 -8.04 -15.75 4.84
C HIS A 208 -8.45 -17.18 4.50
N SER A 209 -9.56 -17.68 5.04
CA SER A 209 -9.88 -19.13 5.03
C SER A 209 -9.91 -19.78 3.64
N SER A 210 -10.25 -19.02 2.58
CA SER A 210 -10.25 -19.51 1.18
C SER A 210 -9.04 -19.07 0.32
N GLN A 211 -8.11 -18.27 0.85
CA GLN A 211 -6.95 -17.74 0.09
C GLN A 211 -5.59 -18.02 0.76
N GLY A 212 -5.60 -18.52 2.01
CA GLY A 212 -4.41 -18.85 2.78
C GLY A 212 -3.76 -17.64 3.44
N TRP A 213 -2.44 -17.67 3.56
CA TRP A 213 -1.65 -16.66 4.26
C TRP A 213 -1.10 -15.58 3.32
N THR A 214 -1.15 -14.33 3.73
CA THR A 214 -0.48 -13.17 3.12
C THR A 214 0.38 -12.50 4.19
N GLY A 215 1.61 -12.10 3.84
CA GLY A 215 2.57 -11.52 4.77
C GLY A 215 3.52 -10.53 4.09
N GLU A 216 3.72 -9.39 4.74
CA GLU A 216 4.63 -8.32 4.35
C GLU A 216 5.45 -7.87 5.55
N VAL A 217 6.76 -7.73 5.38
CA VAL A 217 7.67 -7.22 6.41
C VAL A 217 8.61 -6.20 5.76
N ASP A 218 8.66 -5.01 6.34
CA ASP A 218 9.48 -3.89 5.86
C ASP A 218 10.45 -3.40 6.94
N ALA A 219 11.67 -3.10 6.52
CA ALA A 219 12.64 -2.31 7.27
C ALA A 219 12.77 -0.92 6.61
N THR A 220 12.52 0.14 7.38
CA THR A 220 12.70 1.53 6.93
C THR A 220 13.81 2.20 7.74
N THR A 221 14.77 2.82 7.05
CA THR A 221 15.78 3.69 7.67
C THR A 221 15.62 5.12 7.19
N ARG A 222 15.62 6.09 8.11
CA ARG A 222 15.47 7.53 7.78
C ARG A 222 16.70 8.31 8.24
N ALA A 223 17.29 9.09 7.33
CA ALA A 223 18.47 9.91 7.58
C ALA A 223 18.49 11.19 6.72
N ARG A 224 18.50 12.35 7.40
CA ARG A 224 18.63 13.69 6.77
C ARG A 224 17.67 13.92 5.58
N GLY A 225 16.37 13.62 5.78
CA GLY A 225 15.35 13.79 4.75
C GLY A 225 15.30 12.72 3.65
N ASN A 226 16.23 11.76 3.70
CA ASN A 226 16.19 10.57 2.86
C ASN A 226 15.59 9.43 3.66
N SER A 227 14.76 8.60 3.02
CA SER A 227 14.25 7.36 3.58
C SER A 227 14.47 6.21 2.60
N LEU A 228 15.00 5.10 3.10
CA LEU A 228 15.13 3.85 2.38
C LEU A 228 14.24 2.81 3.07
N ARG A 229 13.24 2.29 2.36
CA ARG A 229 12.40 1.16 2.76
C ARG A 229 12.84 -0.06 1.96
N MET A 230 13.00 -1.19 2.62
CA MET A 230 13.28 -2.49 2.02
C MET A 230 12.27 -3.49 2.57
N GLY A 231 11.63 -4.25 1.68
CA GLY A 231 10.52 -5.12 2.00
C GLY A 231 10.69 -6.53 1.46
N ILE A 232 10.16 -7.50 2.20
CA ILE A 232 9.85 -8.84 1.69
C ILE A 232 8.34 -9.07 1.75
N VAL A 233 7.80 -9.68 0.70
CA VAL A 233 6.36 -9.87 0.52
C VAL A 233 6.07 -11.28 0.04
N SER A 234 5.01 -11.88 0.60
CA SER A 234 4.29 -13.01 0.01
C SER A 234 2.80 -12.69 0.10
N ASN A 235 2.25 -12.14 -0.98
CA ASN A 235 0.90 -11.57 -1.00
C ASN A 235 0.05 -12.32 -2.03
N GLY A 236 -1.07 -12.85 -1.54
CA GLY A 236 -2.10 -13.50 -2.34
C GLY A 236 -3.47 -12.90 -2.07
N ASP A 237 -3.54 -11.59 -1.84
CA ASP A 237 -4.78 -10.84 -1.55
C ASP A 237 -5.03 -9.71 -2.56
N ASP A 238 -4.00 -8.95 -2.95
CA ASP A 238 -4.14 -7.66 -3.65
C ASP A 238 -4.18 -7.74 -5.19
N LEU A 239 -3.80 -8.87 -5.78
CA LEU A 239 -3.80 -9.09 -7.23
C LEU A 239 -4.45 -10.43 -7.59
N THR A 240 -4.65 -10.69 -8.88
CA THR A 240 -5.18 -11.97 -9.39
C THR A 240 -4.19 -13.11 -9.13
N GLU A 241 -2.90 -12.87 -9.36
CA GLU A 241 -1.81 -13.74 -8.94
C GLU A 241 -1.58 -13.73 -7.42
N ARG A 242 -1.02 -14.82 -6.90
CA ARG A 242 -0.17 -14.74 -5.71
C ARG A 242 1.22 -14.33 -6.15
N PHE A 243 1.87 -13.39 -5.47
CA PHE A 243 3.25 -13.00 -5.74
C PHE A 243 4.13 -13.10 -4.49
N THR A 244 5.42 -13.33 -4.68
CA THR A 244 6.41 -13.38 -3.60
C THR A 244 7.76 -12.84 -4.07
N GLY A 245 8.43 -12.04 -3.25
CA GLY A 245 9.71 -11.45 -3.60
C GLY A 245 10.06 -10.26 -2.69
N TYR A 246 10.73 -9.28 -3.25
CA TYR A 246 11.23 -8.12 -2.50
C TYR A 246 10.92 -6.79 -3.17
N SER A 247 10.89 -5.75 -2.35
CA SER A 247 10.78 -4.35 -2.77
C SER A 247 11.87 -3.51 -2.12
N ALA A 248 12.27 -2.43 -2.79
CA ALA A 248 13.11 -1.39 -2.22
C ALA A 248 12.62 -0.03 -2.73
N ARG A 249 12.45 0.94 -1.85
CA ARG A 249 12.10 2.31 -2.22
C ARG A 249 13.02 3.30 -1.52
N TYR A 250 13.71 4.10 -2.32
CA TYR A 250 14.42 5.29 -1.86
C TYR A 250 13.54 6.52 -2.10
N GLU A 251 13.48 7.43 -1.14
CA GLU A 251 12.79 8.72 -1.24
C GLU A 251 13.65 9.83 -0.61
N ASN A 252 13.72 10.99 -1.26
CA ASN A 252 14.28 12.23 -0.72
C ASN A 252 13.17 13.28 -0.64
N SER A 253 12.90 13.77 0.57
CA SER A 253 11.82 14.71 0.88
C SER A 253 12.30 16.14 1.20
N GLN A 254 13.58 16.46 1.02
CA GLN A 254 14.17 17.76 1.39
C GLN A 254 14.35 18.74 0.22
N LEU A 255 13.90 18.37 -0.98
CA LEU A 255 14.03 19.20 -2.17
C LEU A 255 12.98 20.33 -2.17
N SER A 256 13.37 21.51 -2.68
CA SER A 256 12.50 22.70 -2.79
C SER A 256 11.74 23.03 -1.49
N ALA A 257 12.49 23.23 -0.39
CA ALA A 257 11.94 23.51 0.95
C ALA A 257 10.85 22.51 1.42
N GLY A 258 10.97 21.24 1.02
CA GLY A 258 10.03 20.16 1.37
C GLY A 258 8.77 20.07 0.50
N ARG A 259 8.65 20.91 -0.54
CA ARG A 259 7.52 20.84 -1.50
C ARG A 259 7.70 19.77 -2.57
N LEU A 260 8.95 19.48 -2.96
CA LEU A 260 9.29 18.44 -3.92
C LEU A 260 9.82 17.21 -3.19
N ARG A 261 9.34 16.03 -3.58
CA ARG A 261 9.88 14.73 -3.19
C ARG A 261 10.24 13.95 -4.44
N LEU A 262 11.42 13.34 -4.45
CA LEU A 262 11.82 12.39 -5.49
C LEU A 262 11.93 11.00 -4.87
N ALA A 263 11.39 10.01 -5.55
CA ALA A 263 11.46 8.62 -5.13
C ALA A 263 11.83 7.70 -6.28
N VAL A 264 12.44 6.56 -5.96
CA VAL A 264 12.71 5.47 -6.89
C VAL A 264 12.34 4.17 -6.21
N GLY A 265 11.36 3.47 -6.77
CA GLY A 265 11.00 2.10 -6.39
C GLY A 265 11.70 1.06 -7.26
N LEU A 266 12.06 -0.06 -6.66
CA LEU A 266 12.54 -1.29 -7.28
C LEU A 266 11.73 -2.45 -6.72
N GLU A 267 11.28 -3.34 -7.59
CA GLU A 267 10.50 -4.53 -7.21
C GLU A 267 10.97 -5.72 -8.05
N ASP A 268 11.12 -6.89 -7.43
CA ASP A 268 11.28 -8.18 -8.13
C ASP A 268 10.39 -9.22 -7.45
N PHE A 269 9.43 -9.75 -8.20
CA PHE A 269 8.42 -10.67 -7.72
C PHE A 269 8.30 -11.89 -8.63
N HIS A 270 8.19 -13.07 -8.01
CA HIS A 270 7.80 -14.31 -8.67
C HIS A 270 6.30 -14.53 -8.47
N GLN A 271 5.61 -15.09 -9.47
CA GLN A 271 4.16 -15.28 -9.45
C GLN A 271 3.76 -16.75 -9.40
N GLN A 272 2.62 -16.99 -8.77
CA GLN A 272 1.91 -18.26 -8.76
C GLN A 272 0.44 -18.01 -9.11
N TRP A 273 0.01 -18.55 -10.25
CA TRP A 273 -1.37 -18.46 -10.73
C TRP A 273 -2.24 -19.58 -10.15
N ASN A 274 -3.43 -19.20 -9.68
CA ASN A 274 -4.48 -20.11 -9.27
C ASN A 274 -5.02 -20.90 -10.47
N GLN A 275 -5.44 -22.15 -10.25
CA GLN A 275 -5.95 -23.01 -11.31
C GLN A 275 -7.17 -22.42 -12.04
N SER A 276 -8.08 -21.74 -11.34
CA SER A 276 -9.22 -21.06 -11.96
C SER A 276 -8.80 -19.95 -12.91
N THR A 277 -7.71 -19.22 -12.60
CA THR A 277 -7.13 -18.22 -13.52
C THR A 277 -6.48 -18.90 -14.72
N ARG A 278 -5.67 -19.95 -14.49
CA ARG A 278 -5.03 -20.74 -15.56
C ARG A 278 -6.05 -21.31 -16.54
N SER A 279 -7.15 -21.86 -16.04
CA SER A 279 -8.24 -22.41 -16.86
C SER A 279 -9.14 -21.35 -17.51
N ALA A 280 -9.08 -20.09 -17.06
CA ALA A 280 -9.86 -18.99 -17.65
C ALA A 280 -9.08 -18.21 -18.73
N VAL A 281 -7.74 -18.31 -18.77
CA VAL A 281 -6.93 -17.76 -19.87
C VAL A 281 -7.00 -18.71 -21.06
N THR A 282 -7.67 -18.29 -22.13
CA THR A 282 -7.70 -18.98 -23.42
C THR A 282 -6.62 -18.43 -24.36
N PRO A 283 -6.14 -19.20 -25.35
CA PRO A 283 -5.15 -18.71 -26.33
C PRO A 283 -5.58 -17.41 -27.04
N ASP A 284 -6.88 -17.25 -27.32
CA ASP A 284 -7.43 -16.09 -28.02
C ASP A 284 -7.66 -14.86 -27.12
N SER A 285 -7.48 -14.98 -25.80
CA SER A 285 -7.80 -13.91 -24.84
C SER A 285 -6.86 -12.70 -24.91
N GLY A 286 -5.71 -12.82 -25.57
CA GLY A 286 -4.64 -11.81 -25.58
C GLY A 286 -3.97 -11.59 -24.22
N LEU A 287 -4.28 -12.40 -23.21
CA LEU A 287 -3.69 -12.35 -21.87
C LEU A 287 -2.49 -13.28 -21.77
N ASP A 288 -1.42 -12.79 -21.15
CA ASP A 288 -0.20 -13.54 -20.89
C ASP A 288 -0.07 -13.86 -19.40
N LEU A 289 0.18 -15.13 -19.06
CA LEU A 289 0.55 -15.56 -17.71
C LEU A 289 2.06 -15.45 -17.59
N TYR A 290 2.55 -14.74 -16.58
CA TYR A 290 3.98 -14.54 -16.32
C TYR A 290 4.42 -15.16 -15.00
N ARG A 291 5.69 -15.57 -14.92
CA ARG A 291 6.31 -16.24 -13.75
C ARG A 291 7.20 -15.32 -12.92
N SER A 292 7.73 -14.26 -13.54
CA SER A 292 8.46 -13.19 -12.84
C SER A 292 8.05 -11.81 -13.34
N ARG A 293 8.14 -10.79 -12.46
CA ARG A 293 7.82 -9.38 -12.71
C ARG A 293 8.84 -8.50 -12.01
N ARG A 294 9.54 -7.66 -12.78
CA ARG A 294 10.49 -6.65 -12.30
C ARG A 294 10.01 -5.26 -12.64
N ASN A 295 10.17 -4.30 -11.73
CA ASN A 295 9.72 -2.92 -11.92
C ASN A 295 10.78 -1.93 -11.39
N LEU A 296 11.08 -0.90 -12.18
CA LEU A 296 11.82 0.30 -11.77
C LEU A 296 10.90 1.51 -11.93
N ALA A 297 10.56 2.15 -10.81
CA ALA A 297 9.55 3.20 -10.75
C ALA A 297 10.11 4.52 -10.18
N PRO A 298 10.73 5.38 -11.00
CA PRO A 298 11.08 6.74 -10.61
C PRO A 298 9.84 7.65 -10.59
N GLU A 299 9.67 8.42 -9.52
CA GLU A 299 8.50 9.26 -9.25
C GLU A 299 8.92 10.63 -8.68
N ALA A 300 8.28 11.70 -9.14
CA ALA A 300 8.34 13.02 -8.54
C ALA A 300 6.98 13.41 -7.97
N SER A 301 6.94 13.87 -6.72
CA SER A 301 5.73 14.33 -6.03
C SER A 301 5.87 15.79 -5.60
N PHE A 302 4.86 16.61 -5.88
CA PHE A 302 4.80 18.03 -5.56
C PHE A 302 3.61 18.33 -4.64
N SER A 303 3.89 18.96 -3.50
CA SER A 303 2.85 19.45 -2.58
C SER A 303 2.39 20.84 -3.04
N ILE A 304 1.22 20.91 -3.69
CA ILE A 304 0.61 22.16 -4.17
C ILE A 304 0.09 22.98 -2.98
N THR A 305 -0.56 22.31 -2.03
CA THR A 305 -0.98 22.89 -0.74
C THR A 305 -0.66 21.91 0.39
N LYS A 306 -0.92 22.29 1.65
CA LYS A 306 -0.83 21.37 2.80
C LYS A 306 -1.68 20.10 2.65
N ASN A 307 -2.76 20.21 1.87
CA ASN A 307 -3.79 19.18 1.74
C ASN A 307 -3.84 18.56 0.35
N LEU A 308 -3.12 19.09 -0.65
CA LEU A 308 -3.16 18.64 -2.05
C LEU A 308 -1.75 18.41 -2.57
N SER A 309 -1.49 17.18 -3.00
CA SER A 309 -0.26 16.79 -3.70
C SER A 309 -0.56 16.14 -5.03
N VAL A 310 0.28 16.39 -6.03
CA VAL A 310 0.28 15.69 -7.33
C VAL A 310 1.58 14.93 -7.49
N SER A 311 1.55 13.81 -8.21
CA SER A 311 2.76 13.07 -8.58
C SER A 311 2.76 12.69 -10.05
N GLY A 312 3.96 12.50 -10.59
CA GLY A 312 4.21 12.05 -11.95
C GLY A 312 5.48 11.21 -11.98
N GLY A 313 5.48 10.14 -12.76
CA GLY A 313 6.60 9.20 -12.79
C GLY A 313 6.54 8.24 -13.96
N LEU A 314 7.51 7.32 -13.99
CA LEU A 314 7.56 6.22 -14.93
C LEU A 314 7.46 4.90 -14.15
N SER A 315 7.03 3.85 -14.84
CA SER A 315 7.23 2.47 -14.41
C SER A 315 7.82 1.72 -15.59
N LEU A 316 9.07 1.28 -15.42
CA LEU A 316 9.81 0.49 -16.40
C LEU A 316 9.74 -0.95 -15.93
N GLN A 317 8.89 -1.75 -16.57
CA GLN A 317 8.46 -3.04 -16.05
C GLN A 317 8.67 -4.15 -17.07
N THR A 318 9.28 -5.25 -16.64
CA THR A 318 9.47 -6.45 -17.45
C THR A 318 8.77 -7.63 -16.77
N THR A 319 8.05 -8.43 -17.55
CA THR A 319 7.44 -9.69 -17.14
C THR A 319 7.97 -10.83 -17.99
N GLU A 320 8.24 -11.97 -17.39
CA GLU A 320 8.69 -13.18 -18.09
C GLU A 320 7.50 -14.16 -18.22
N SER A 321 7.06 -14.44 -19.45
CA SER A 321 5.93 -15.34 -19.72
C SER A 321 6.20 -16.76 -19.21
N GLU A 322 5.15 -17.44 -18.72
CA GLU A 322 5.14 -18.89 -18.54
C GLU A 322 5.27 -19.63 -19.88
N ASN A 323 4.79 -19.02 -20.98
CA ASN A 323 4.99 -19.51 -22.33
C ASN A 323 6.36 -19.08 -22.86
N ARG A 324 7.30 -20.03 -22.92
CA ARG A 324 8.67 -19.80 -23.41
C ARG A 324 8.74 -19.26 -24.85
N LEU A 325 7.70 -19.45 -25.67
CA LEU A 325 7.63 -18.89 -27.03
C LEU A 325 7.33 -17.38 -27.05
N ILE A 326 6.71 -16.85 -25.99
CA ILE A 326 6.43 -15.42 -25.82
C ILE A 326 7.65 -14.72 -25.23
N GLY A 327 8.32 -15.37 -24.27
CA GLY A 327 9.54 -14.83 -23.63
C GLY A 327 9.26 -13.64 -22.72
N ASN A 328 10.13 -12.63 -22.78
CA ASN A 328 9.99 -11.42 -21.95
C ASN A 328 9.11 -10.37 -22.63
N ARG A 329 8.24 -9.73 -21.84
CA ARG A 329 7.38 -8.62 -22.24
C ARG A 329 7.67 -7.36 -21.43
N ALA A 330 7.61 -6.20 -22.07
CA ALA A 330 7.76 -4.89 -21.46
C ALA A 330 6.40 -4.18 -21.25
N SER A 331 6.11 -3.75 -20.03
CA SER A 331 4.94 -2.95 -19.66
C SER A 331 5.36 -1.54 -19.20
N ASN A 332 6.12 -0.84 -20.03
CA ASN A 332 6.61 0.51 -19.71
C ASN A 332 5.47 1.54 -19.76
N ALA A 333 5.27 2.25 -18.65
CA ALA A 333 4.14 3.12 -18.45
C ALA A 333 4.51 4.49 -17.86
N ILE A 334 3.72 5.51 -18.20
CA ILE A 334 3.68 6.77 -17.44
C ILE A 334 2.69 6.61 -16.30
N THR A 335 3.03 7.14 -15.13
CA THR A 335 2.16 7.23 -13.96
C THR A 335 1.89 8.69 -13.61
N ALA A 336 0.67 9.01 -13.23
CA ALA A 336 0.29 10.32 -12.69
C ALA A 336 -0.71 10.15 -11.55
N GLY A 337 -0.60 10.98 -10.53
CA GLY A 337 -1.42 10.89 -9.32
C GLY A 337 -1.86 12.26 -8.81
N ALA A 338 -3.02 12.29 -8.17
CA ALA A 338 -3.45 13.41 -7.33
C ALA A 338 -3.98 12.85 -6.00
N ARG A 339 -3.59 13.46 -4.89
CA ARG A 339 -4.09 13.10 -3.55
C ARG A 339 -4.49 14.36 -2.81
N TRP A 340 -5.69 14.32 -2.22
CA TRP A 340 -6.21 15.34 -1.34
C TRP A 340 -6.54 14.76 0.03
N VAL A 341 -6.12 15.40 1.11
CA VAL A 341 -6.37 14.97 2.50
C VAL A 341 -6.91 16.14 3.32
N GLY A 342 -8.10 16.01 3.90
CA GLY A 342 -8.67 17.03 4.77
C GLY A 342 -10.02 16.65 5.35
N ARG A 343 -10.38 17.21 6.52
CA ARG A 343 -11.70 17.03 7.17
C ARG A 343 -12.14 15.56 7.35
N GLY A 344 -11.19 14.65 7.58
CA GLY A 344 -11.46 13.21 7.72
C GLY A 344 -11.66 12.46 6.40
N LEU A 345 -11.49 13.11 5.25
CA LEU A 345 -11.54 12.52 3.91
C LEU A 345 -10.13 12.48 3.29
N ASP A 346 -9.74 11.32 2.78
CA ASP A 346 -8.57 11.08 1.93
C ASP A 346 -9.07 10.66 0.54
N PHE A 347 -8.85 11.51 -0.46
CA PHE A 347 -9.24 11.27 -1.84
C PHE A 347 -7.99 11.10 -2.70
N ARG A 348 -7.98 10.10 -3.59
CA ARG A 348 -6.88 9.83 -4.51
C ARG A 348 -7.41 9.50 -5.89
N TYR A 349 -6.78 10.08 -6.89
CA TYR A 349 -6.89 9.71 -8.30
C TYR A 349 -5.54 9.21 -8.80
N THR A 350 -5.54 8.13 -9.58
CA THR A 350 -4.35 7.53 -10.20
C THR A 350 -4.60 7.24 -11.66
N LEU A 351 -3.64 7.60 -12.51
CA LEU A 351 -3.56 7.24 -13.92
C LEU A 351 -2.27 6.43 -14.16
N ARG A 352 -2.37 5.30 -14.84
CA ARG A 352 -1.25 4.58 -15.44
C ARG A 352 -1.54 4.36 -16.92
N ALA A 353 -0.58 4.65 -17.79
CA ALA A 353 -0.73 4.50 -19.23
C ALA A 353 0.49 3.77 -19.83
N GLY A 354 0.28 2.55 -20.32
CA GLY A 354 1.28 1.78 -21.06
C GLY A 354 1.39 2.29 -22.50
N LEU A 355 2.59 2.71 -22.90
CA LEU A 355 2.82 3.39 -24.17
C LEU A 355 3.86 2.65 -25.02
N ARG A 356 3.50 2.33 -26.27
CA ARG A 356 4.43 1.74 -27.25
C ARG A 356 5.65 2.64 -27.52
N SER A 357 5.51 3.96 -27.40
CA SER A 357 6.62 4.92 -27.51
C SER A 357 7.64 4.85 -26.37
N LEU A 358 7.30 4.21 -25.24
CA LEU A 358 8.24 3.87 -24.16
C LEU A 358 8.81 2.45 -24.31
N GLY A 359 8.62 1.80 -25.46
CA GLY A 359 9.02 0.41 -25.68
C GLY A 359 8.14 -0.60 -24.95
N SER A 360 6.87 -0.28 -24.66
CA SER A 360 5.92 -1.25 -24.11
C SER A 360 5.30 -2.12 -25.21
N ASP A 361 5.23 -3.43 -24.95
CA ASP A 361 4.42 -4.38 -25.73
C ASP A 361 2.91 -4.12 -25.59
N TYR A 362 2.50 -3.59 -24.44
CA TYR A 362 1.11 -3.34 -24.07
C TYR A 362 0.73 -1.88 -24.35
N GLY A 363 -0.45 -1.66 -24.95
CA GLY A 363 -1.04 -0.34 -25.14
C GLY A 363 -2.32 -0.22 -24.31
N TYR A 364 -2.26 0.49 -23.18
CA TYR A 364 -3.41 0.59 -22.27
C TYR A 364 -3.44 1.90 -21.48
N SER A 365 -4.62 2.23 -20.95
CA SER A 365 -4.78 3.22 -19.88
C SER A 365 -5.58 2.61 -18.73
N ARG A 366 -5.22 2.98 -17.49
CA ARG A 366 -5.91 2.59 -16.26
C ARG A 366 -6.13 3.81 -15.38
N HIS A 367 -7.38 4.09 -15.08
CA HIS A 367 -7.83 5.15 -14.19
C HIS A 367 -8.37 4.52 -12.91
N GLY A 368 -7.94 5.02 -11.75
CA GLY A 368 -8.41 4.61 -10.44
C GLY A 368 -8.79 5.81 -9.59
N ILE A 369 -9.85 5.68 -8.82
CA ILE A 369 -10.31 6.61 -7.80
C ILE A 369 -10.45 5.83 -6.50
N SER A 370 -9.94 6.38 -5.40
CA SER A 370 -10.24 5.90 -4.04
C SER A 370 -10.59 7.08 -3.15
N ALA A 371 -11.62 6.93 -2.33
CA ALA A 371 -12.05 7.92 -1.36
C ALA A 371 -12.29 7.20 -0.02
N ARG A 372 -11.63 7.63 1.04
CA ARG A 372 -11.81 7.11 2.39
C ARG A 372 -12.25 8.23 3.31
N TYR A 373 -13.43 8.10 3.90
CA TYR A 373 -13.96 8.99 4.92
C TYR A 373 -13.92 8.31 6.29
N ALA A 374 -13.55 9.05 7.34
CA ALA A 374 -13.58 8.58 8.72
C ALA A 374 -14.12 9.67 9.66
N ALA A 375 -15.11 9.30 10.46
CA ALA A 375 -15.69 10.09 11.52
C ALA A 375 -15.63 9.34 12.86
N LYS A 376 -15.42 10.06 13.96
CA LYS A 376 -15.46 9.52 15.32
C LYS A 376 -16.37 10.38 16.19
N SER A 377 -17.26 9.75 16.94
CA SER A 377 -18.15 10.39 17.90
C SER A 377 -18.14 9.59 19.21
N GLY A 378 -17.45 10.10 20.24
CA GLY A 378 -17.23 9.39 21.50
C GLY A 378 -16.57 8.02 21.28
N ARG A 379 -17.29 6.95 21.65
CA ARG A 379 -16.88 5.54 21.48
C ARG A 379 -17.21 4.94 20.10
N GLN A 380 -17.95 5.67 19.26
CA GLN A 380 -18.34 5.21 17.93
C GLN A 380 -17.38 5.72 16.86
N THR A 381 -17.04 4.86 15.91
CA THR A 381 -16.31 5.19 14.69
C THR A 381 -17.14 4.79 13.49
N LEU A 382 -17.23 5.67 12.49
CA LEU A 382 -17.81 5.37 11.19
C LEU A 382 -16.73 5.60 10.13
N SER A 383 -16.48 4.61 9.29
CA SER A 383 -15.60 4.77 8.14
C SER A 383 -16.26 4.24 6.87
N GLU A 384 -16.16 5.02 5.81
CA GLU A 384 -16.58 4.64 4.47
C GLU A 384 -15.34 4.59 3.57
N GLU A 385 -15.22 3.53 2.78
CA GLU A 385 -14.20 3.41 1.75
C GLU A 385 -14.85 3.10 0.39
N PHE A 386 -14.66 4.00 -0.56
CA PHE A 386 -15.10 3.86 -1.94
C PHE A 386 -13.88 3.68 -2.86
N GLN A 387 -13.97 2.73 -3.78
CA GLN A 387 -12.98 2.52 -4.83
C GLN A 387 -13.68 2.31 -6.17
N ALA A 388 -13.21 2.95 -7.23
CA ALA A 388 -13.72 2.73 -8.58
C ALA A 388 -12.61 2.89 -9.62
N GLY A 389 -12.78 2.24 -10.77
CA GLY A 389 -11.77 2.32 -11.82
C GLY A 389 -12.22 1.79 -13.16
N THR A 390 -11.47 2.19 -14.20
CA THR A 390 -11.62 1.68 -15.56
C THR A 390 -10.25 1.54 -16.21
N ALA A 391 -10.06 0.43 -16.92
CA ALA A 391 -8.94 0.14 -17.78
C ALA A 391 -9.45 -0.01 -19.22
N ALA A 392 -8.62 0.35 -20.19
CA ALA A 392 -8.92 0.26 -21.61
C ALA A 392 -7.65 -0.13 -22.39
N GLY A 393 -7.84 -0.76 -23.55
CA GLY A 393 -6.74 -1.34 -24.32
C GLY A 393 -6.24 -2.67 -23.75
N ASP A 394 -5.04 -3.05 -24.17
CA ASP A 394 -4.45 -4.36 -23.92
C ASP A 394 -3.75 -4.40 -22.55
N ALA A 395 -4.52 -4.17 -21.49
CA ALA A 395 -4.00 -4.12 -20.12
C ALA A 395 -3.60 -5.52 -19.63
N PRO A 396 -2.35 -5.75 -19.18
CA PRO A 396 -1.90 -7.04 -18.65
C PRO A 396 -2.59 -7.40 -17.32
N LEU A 397 -2.45 -8.64 -16.84
CA LEU A 397 -3.22 -9.16 -15.70
C LEU A 397 -3.03 -8.36 -14.39
N PHE A 398 -1.83 -7.88 -14.08
CA PHE A 398 -1.58 -7.04 -12.89
C PHE A 398 -2.24 -5.65 -12.94
N GLU A 399 -2.74 -5.20 -14.10
CA GLU A 399 -3.49 -3.95 -14.24
C GLU A 399 -5.01 -4.15 -14.07
N ARG A 400 -5.47 -5.40 -14.05
CA ARG A 400 -6.89 -5.73 -13.88
C ARG A 400 -7.33 -5.37 -12.46
N PHE A 401 -8.61 -5.01 -12.35
CA PHE A 401 -9.22 -4.81 -11.05
C PHE A 401 -9.67 -6.15 -10.48
N ILE A 402 -9.61 -6.30 -9.16
CA ILE A 402 -10.12 -7.47 -8.44
C ILE A 402 -11.13 -7.03 -7.38
N LEU A 403 -12.02 -7.92 -6.99
CA LEU A 403 -12.86 -7.82 -5.79
C LEU A 403 -12.98 -9.22 -5.16
N GLY A 404 -13.24 -9.30 -3.85
CA GLY A 404 -13.15 -10.54 -3.09
C GLY A 404 -11.75 -10.75 -2.50
N SER A 405 -11.18 -9.68 -1.96
CA SER A 405 -9.98 -9.66 -1.12
C SER A 405 -10.38 -9.43 0.34
N SER A 406 -9.41 -9.44 1.25
CA SER A 406 -9.63 -9.03 2.66
C SER A 406 -10.04 -7.57 2.85
N SER A 407 -9.79 -6.73 1.83
CA SER A 407 -10.06 -5.29 1.80
C SER A 407 -11.25 -4.90 0.90
N THR A 408 -11.74 -5.80 0.04
CA THR A 408 -12.81 -5.51 -0.92
C THR A 408 -13.78 -6.69 -1.07
N LEU A 409 -15.09 -6.45 -0.94
CA LEU A 409 -16.10 -7.52 -0.90
C LEU A 409 -15.70 -8.67 0.03
N ARG A 410 -15.42 -8.36 1.30
CA ARG A 410 -14.94 -9.33 2.29
C ARG A 410 -15.82 -10.58 2.33
N GLY A 411 -15.19 -11.74 2.35
CA GLY A 411 -15.88 -13.03 2.33
C GLY A 411 -16.28 -13.55 0.95
N TRP A 412 -16.09 -12.79 -0.13
CA TRP A 412 -16.09 -13.34 -1.47
C TRP A 412 -14.71 -13.94 -1.80
N ASN A 413 -14.69 -15.04 -2.53
CA ASN A 413 -13.45 -15.55 -3.14
C ASN A 413 -13.25 -14.84 -4.50
N ARG A 414 -12.16 -14.07 -4.68
CA ARG A 414 -11.90 -13.36 -5.95
C ARG A 414 -12.00 -14.25 -7.20
N TYR A 415 -11.58 -15.50 -7.12
CA TYR A 415 -11.62 -16.44 -8.26
C TYR A 415 -13.05 -16.87 -8.63
N ALA A 416 -14.02 -16.74 -7.71
CA ALA A 416 -15.45 -16.91 -7.97
C ALA A 416 -16.17 -15.59 -8.31
N VAL A 417 -15.54 -14.44 -8.03
CA VAL A 417 -16.02 -13.12 -8.48
C VAL A 417 -15.67 -12.94 -9.97
N ASP A 418 -14.38 -12.99 -10.30
CA ASP A 418 -13.85 -13.08 -11.65
C ASP A 418 -12.39 -13.62 -11.59
N PRO A 419 -12.07 -14.79 -12.18
CA PRO A 419 -10.73 -15.38 -12.12
C PRO A 419 -9.66 -14.66 -12.97
N LEU A 420 -10.04 -13.71 -13.84
CA LEU A 420 -9.13 -12.88 -14.63
C LEU A 420 -9.08 -11.41 -14.14
N GLY A 421 -9.98 -11.04 -13.23
CA GLY A 421 -10.24 -9.65 -12.88
C GLY A 421 -11.06 -8.90 -13.95
N GLY A 422 -11.50 -7.70 -13.60
CA GLY A 422 -12.29 -6.82 -14.46
C GLY A 422 -11.46 -5.74 -15.14
N THR A 423 -11.94 -5.23 -16.29
CA THR A 423 -11.47 -3.93 -16.80
C THR A 423 -12.16 -2.76 -16.11
N LYS A 424 -13.27 -2.97 -15.39
CA LYS A 424 -14.01 -1.94 -14.67
C LYS A 424 -14.43 -2.44 -13.29
N MET A 425 -14.31 -1.58 -12.28
CA MET A 425 -14.78 -1.86 -10.92
C MET A 425 -15.49 -0.68 -10.30
N ALA A 426 -16.40 -0.99 -9.38
CA ALA A 426 -16.90 -0.08 -8.36
C ALA A 426 -17.08 -0.87 -7.05
N HIS A 427 -16.67 -0.30 -5.93
CA HIS A 427 -16.71 -0.90 -4.60
C HIS A 427 -16.98 0.18 -3.56
N ASN A 428 -17.80 -0.15 -2.57
CA ASN A 428 -18.04 0.67 -1.38
C ASN A 428 -18.12 -0.25 -0.16
N SER A 429 -17.39 0.11 0.89
CA SER A 429 -17.41 -0.54 2.19
C SER A 429 -17.79 0.48 3.26
N LEU A 430 -18.87 0.22 3.99
CA LEU A 430 -19.27 0.97 5.17
C LEU A 430 -18.95 0.14 6.41
N THR A 431 -18.13 0.67 7.31
CA THR A 431 -17.78 0.01 8.58
C THR A 431 -18.15 0.91 9.76
N TRP A 432 -18.92 0.37 10.69
CA TRP A 432 -19.25 0.99 11.98
C TRP A 432 -18.53 0.23 13.09
N GLY A 433 -17.93 0.95 14.03
CA GLY A 433 -17.20 0.39 15.17
C GLY A 433 -17.65 1.01 16.49
N TYR A 434 -17.68 0.20 17.54
CA TYR A 434 -17.96 0.62 18.91
C TYR A 434 -16.85 0.14 19.86
N GLN A 435 -16.23 1.08 20.57
CA GLN A 435 -15.13 0.79 21.49
C GLN A 435 -15.64 0.19 22.82
N ILE A 436 -15.14 -1.01 23.16
CA ILE A 436 -15.44 -1.75 24.39
C ILE A 436 -14.11 -2.08 25.07
N GLY A 437 -13.81 -1.37 26.18
CA GLY A 437 -12.51 -1.46 26.85
C GLY A 437 -11.36 -1.03 25.93
N GLU A 438 -10.38 -1.92 25.76
CA GLU A 438 -9.22 -1.73 24.88
C GLU A 438 -9.46 -2.14 23.42
N GLY A 439 -10.60 -2.77 23.12
CA GLY A 439 -10.94 -3.24 21.78
C GLY A 439 -12.08 -2.45 21.12
N THR A 440 -12.29 -2.70 19.84
CA THR A 440 -13.42 -2.20 19.04
C THR A 440 -14.14 -3.37 18.42
N VAL A 441 -15.45 -3.49 18.69
CA VAL A 441 -16.33 -4.38 17.91
C VAL A 441 -16.73 -3.62 16.65
N GLU A 442 -16.53 -4.23 15.49
CA GLU A 442 -16.81 -3.63 14.19
C GLU A 442 -17.87 -4.45 13.45
N THR A 443 -18.78 -3.78 12.75
CA THR A 443 -19.70 -4.38 11.79
C THR A 443 -19.55 -3.66 10.47
N PHE A 444 -19.58 -4.40 9.37
CA PHE A 444 -19.41 -3.82 8.04
C PHE A 444 -20.41 -4.36 7.03
N TYR A 445 -20.58 -3.56 5.98
CA TYR A 445 -21.32 -3.91 4.77
C TYR A 445 -20.47 -3.50 3.57
N ASP A 446 -20.11 -4.47 2.75
CA ASP A 446 -19.39 -4.26 1.50
C ASP A 446 -20.36 -4.47 0.33
N SER A 447 -20.24 -3.63 -0.68
CA SER A 447 -20.94 -3.77 -1.95
C SER A 447 -20.01 -3.46 -3.11
N GLY A 448 -20.18 -4.15 -4.22
CA GLY A 448 -19.28 -3.94 -5.35
C GLY A 448 -19.66 -4.73 -6.59
N SER A 449 -19.15 -4.25 -7.71
CA SER A 449 -19.30 -4.88 -9.02
C SER A 449 -17.98 -4.85 -9.75
N LEU A 450 -17.69 -5.96 -10.42
CA LEU A 450 -16.52 -6.15 -11.27
C LEU A 450 -17.02 -6.65 -12.63
N TRP A 451 -16.58 -6.01 -13.70
CA TRP A 451 -16.99 -6.36 -15.05
C TRP A 451 -15.90 -6.05 -16.09
N THR A 452 -16.05 -6.66 -17.26
CA THR A 452 -15.14 -6.51 -18.40
C THR A 452 -15.96 -6.16 -19.61
N SER A 453 -15.62 -5.03 -20.23
CA SER A 453 -16.16 -4.58 -21.52
C SER A 453 -15.00 -4.30 -22.47
N GLY A 454 -15.03 -4.84 -23.69
CA GLY A 454 -13.96 -4.73 -24.68
C GLY A 454 -14.03 -5.83 -25.74
N SER A 455 -13.15 -5.77 -26.74
CA SER A 455 -13.24 -6.59 -27.97
C SER A 455 -12.49 -7.93 -27.95
N SER A 456 -11.65 -8.20 -26.94
CA SER A 456 -10.78 -9.41 -26.88
C SER A 456 -11.19 -10.44 -25.82
N LEU A 457 -12.20 -10.14 -25.00
CA LEU A 457 -12.76 -11.05 -24.01
C LEU A 457 -14.30 -11.06 -24.14
N PRO A 458 -14.98 -12.19 -23.88
CA PRO A 458 -16.44 -12.22 -23.83
C PRO A 458 -16.96 -11.18 -22.83
N ASP A 459 -17.93 -10.37 -23.23
CA ASP A 459 -18.52 -9.33 -22.36
C ASP A 459 -19.13 -9.97 -21.10
N ARG A 460 -18.64 -9.58 -19.93
CA ARG A 460 -19.06 -10.13 -18.64
C ARG A 460 -20.02 -9.15 -17.99
N LYS A 461 -21.31 -9.48 -18.04
CA LYS A 461 -22.39 -8.66 -17.48
C LYS A 461 -22.11 -8.24 -16.03
N THR A 462 -22.29 -6.95 -15.77
CA THR A 462 -22.24 -6.32 -14.44
C THR A 462 -23.11 -7.10 -13.44
N LYS A 463 -22.47 -7.64 -12.38
CA LYS A 463 -23.15 -8.29 -11.26
C LYS A 463 -22.73 -7.61 -9.96
N ILE A 464 -23.65 -6.87 -9.37
CA ILE A 464 -23.47 -6.32 -8.02
C ILE A 464 -23.49 -7.49 -7.03
N ARG A 465 -22.53 -7.47 -6.12
CA ARG A 465 -22.35 -8.42 -5.04
C ARG A 465 -22.31 -7.66 -3.73
N HIS A 466 -22.70 -8.34 -2.67
CA HIS A 466 -22.80 -7.78 -1.33
C HIS A 466 -22.19 -8.75 -0.32
N SER A 467 -21.63 -8.23 0.75
CA SER A 467 -21.35 -9.00 1.96
C SER A 467 -21.60 -8.15 3.20
N VAL A 468 -21.91 -8.84 4.29
CA VAL A 468 -22.05 -8.23 5.62
C VAL A 468 -21.17 -9.01 6.57
N GLY A 469 -20.68 -8.40 7.64
CA GLY A 469 -19.93 -9.13 8.63
C GLY A 469 -19.67 -8.35 9.90
N ALA A 470 -18.99 -9.04 10.82
CA ALA A 470 -18.59 -8.50 12.10
C ALA A 470 -17.15 -8.90 12.41
N GLY A 471 -16.48 -8.09 13.22
CA GLY A 471 -15.11 -8.31 13.64
C GLY A 471 -14.81 -7.68 14.98
N PHE A 472 -13.62 -8.01 15.48
CA PHE A 472 -13.07 -7.46 16.71
C PHE A 472 -11.63 -7.01 16.45
N ARG A 473 -11.33 -5.75 16.76
CA ARG A 473 -10.02 -5.15 16.64
C ARG A 473 -9.45 -4.86 18.03
N GLN A 474 -8.24 -5.31 18.32
CA GLN A 474 -7.51 -4.96 19.55
C GLN A 474 -6.06 -4.59 19.21
N GLY A 475 -5.74 -3.30 19.36
CA GLY A 475 -4.47 -2.74 18.90
C GLY A 475 -4.28 -2.98 17.40
N ILE A 476 -3.25 -3.76 17.06
CA ILE A 476 -2.90 -4.13 15.69
C ILE A 476 -3.62 -5.38 15.18
N PHE A 477 -4.21 -6.20 16.06
CA PHE A 477 -4.88 -7.45 15.69
C PHE A 477 -6.33 -7.21 15.26
N LEU A 478 -6.75 -7.93 14.23
CA LEU A 478 -8.12 -7.94 13.71
C LEU A 478 -8.57 -9.39 13.46
N LEU A 479 -9.74 -9.72 14.01
CA LEU A 479 -10.49 -10.95 13.71
C LEU A 479 -11.79 -10.55 13.02
N THR A 480 -12.14 -11.19 11.90
CA THR A 480 -13.33 -10.83 11.11
C THR A 480 -14.02 -12.08 10.56
N VAL A 481 -15.36 -12.12 10.66
CA VAL A 481 -16.20 -13.07 9.94
C VAL A 481 -17.06 -12.32 8.94
N ALA A 482 -17.02 -12.77 7.69
CA ALA A 482 -17.73 -12.19 6.57
C ALA A 482 -18.72 -13.18 5.96
N PHE A 483 -19.89 -12.68 5.60
CA PHE A 483 -21.01 -13.43 5.03
C PHE A 483 -21.33 -12.87 3.63
N PRO A 484 -20.89 -13.53 2.54
CA PRO A 484 -21.28 -13.14 1.20
C PRO A 484 -22.77 -13.44 0.99
N VAL A 485 -23.51 -12.47 0.43
CA VAL A 485 -24.95 -12.62 0.17
C VAL A 485 -25.13 -13.26 -1.20
N VAL A 486 -25.38 -14.58 -1.23
CA VAL A 486 -25.44 -15.37 -2.47
C VAL A 486 -26.71 -16.22 -2.52
N GLU A 487 -27.75 -15.77 -3.24
CA GLU A 487 -28.89 -16.63 -3.68
C GLU A 487 -29.46 -17.58 -2.61
N GLY A 488 -29.57 -17.11 -1.35
CA GLY A 488 -30.10 -17.90 -0.22
C GLY A 488 -29.10 -18.82 0.50
N ARG A 489 -27.82 -18.85 0.09
CA ARG A 489 -26.73 -19.54 0.79
C ARG A 489 -25.79 -18.56 1.48
N VAL A 490 -25.38 -18.92 2.69
CA VAL A 490 -24.45 -18.14 3.52
C VAL A 490 -23.30 -19.05 3.93
N THR A 491 -22.15 -18.88 3.28
CA THR A 491 -20.90 -19.58 3.65
C THR A 491 -20.00 -18.59 4.39
N PRO A 492 -19.83 -18.68 5.71
CA PRO A 492 -18.97 -17.76 6.46
C PRO A 492 -17.51 -17.90 6.02
N VAL A 493 -16.85 -16.77 5.85
CA VAL A 493 -15.40 -16.69 5.62
C VAL A 493 -14.76 -16.03 6.83
N PHE A 494 -13.73 -16.70 7.36
CA PHE A 494 -12.96 -16.22 8.50
C PHE A 494 -11.67 -15.58 8.01
N MET A 495 -11.36 -14.41 8.59
CA MET A 495 -10.11 -13.70 8.41
C MET A 495 -9.52 -13.33 9.76
N ALA A 496 -8.22 -13.49 9.90
CA ALA A 496 -7.47 -13.10 11.10
C ALA A 496 -6.14 -12.51 10.69
N GLY A 497 -5.73 -11.41 11.31
CA GLY A 497 -4.49 -10.76 10.91
C GLY A 497 -4.08 -9.55 11.74
N MET A 498 -3.07 -8.87 11.24
CA MET A 498 -2.43 -7.69 11.82
C MET A 498 -2.27 -6.61 10.75
N ASN A 499 -2.60 -5.37 11.10
CA ASN A 499 -2.39 -4.15 10.31
C ASN A 499 -3.09 -4.05 8.92
N TYR A 500 -4.04 -4.93 8.61
CA TYR A 500 -4.76 -4.93 7.32
C TYR A 500 -6.11 -4.17 7.33
#